data_AF-A0A7I7QGJ7-F1
#
_entry.id   AF-A0A7I7QGJ7-F1
#
_cell.length_a   1.000
_cell.length_b   1.000
_cell.length_c   1.000
_cell.angle_alpha   90.00
_cell.angle_beta   90.00
_cell.angle_gamma   90.00
#
_symmetry.space_group_name_H-M   'P 1'
#
loop_
_entity.id
_entity.type
_entity.pdbx_description
1 polymer ?
#
loop_
_entity_poly.entity_id
_entity_poly.type
_entity_poly.pdbx_seq_one_letter_code
_entity_poly.pdbx_strand_id
1 'polypeptide(L)'
;MSDTLTEEQQLQRGESLASNNGAYTLTLQDDGNLVLAARGEALWATATNGQDVQRAEVQRDGNFVLYTSDKPVWHTDTQGKKDVRLVLQDDCNLVLYAADGPAWSSHTETEGPPPPAPAAEPAGADVTIDTAEPSPAPPAEAAPEPAPRTYTVVSGDTMWAIAERFYGDGSKYRVIADASGVADPDLIHPGQVLTIP
;
A
#
# COMPACT_ATOMS: atom_id res chain seq x y z
N MET A 1 11.21 -2.44 -14.22
CA MET A 1 10.68 -3.24 -13.10
C MET A 1 9.78 -4.31 -13.70
N SER A 2 9.74 -5.50 -13.10
CA SER A 2 8.80 -6.56 -13.50
C SER A 2 7.46 -6.34 -12.78
N ASP A 3 6.37 -6.79 -13.38
CA ASP A 3 5.05 -6.91 -12.75
C ASP A 3 4.84 -8.30 -12.12
N THR A 4 5.74 -9.23 -12.42
CA THR A 4 5.60 -10.66 -12.11
C THR A 4 6.79 -11.20 -11.33
N LEU A 5 6.51 -12.04 -10.33
CA LEU A 5 7.46 -12.98 -9.71
C LEU A 5 7.06 -14.42 -10.06
N THR A 6 7.98 -15.18 -10.61
CA THR A 6 7.82 -16.62 -10.85
C THR A 6 8.35 -17.45 -9.69
N GLU A 7 8.17 -18.77 -9.74
CA GLU A 7 8.74 -19.71 -8.77
C GLU A 7 10.22 -19.44 -8.50
N GLU A 8 10.60 -19.52 -7.22
CA GLU A 8 11.93 -19.27 -6.66
C GLU A 8 12.43 -17.82 -6.78
N GLN A 9 11.62 -16.90 -7.32
CA GLN A 9 11.89 -15.47 -7.26
C GLN A 9 11.40 -14.86 -5.96
N GLN A 10 12.06 -13.77 -5.57
CA GLN A 10 11.79 -13.07 -4.34
C GLN A 10 11.95 -11.57 -4.52
N LEU A 11 11.30 -10.80 -3.65
CA LEU A 11 11.65 -9.42 -3.34
C LEU A 11 12.42 -9.39 -2.03
N GLN A 12 13.53 -8.67 -2.02
CA GLN A 12 14.24 -8.26 -0.82
C GLN A 12 13.74 -6.88 -0.35
N ARG A 13 14.13 -6.47 0.85
CA ARG A 13 13.84 -5.12 1.35
C ARG A 13 14.29 -4.03 0.37
N GLY A 14 13.43 -3.04 0.19
CA GLY A 14 13.61 -1.93 -0.74
C GLY A 14 13.30 -2.28 -2.19
N GLU A 15 13.04 -3.55 -2.52
CA GLU A 15 12.69 -3.95 -3.88
C GLU A 15 11.17 -3.87 -4.13
N SER A 16 10.83 -3.66 -5.40
CA SER A 16 9.45 -3.46 -5.83
C SER A 16 9.13 -4.19 -7.14
N LEU A 17 7.86 -4.59 -7.27
CA LEU A 17 7.21 -4.83 -8.56
C LEU A 17 6.42 -3.58 -8.96
N ALA A 18 6.21 -3.41 -10.27
CA ALA A 18 5.35 -2.38 -10.81
C ALA A 18 4.37 -3.00 -11.82
N SER A 19 3.12 -2.58 -11.80
CA SER A 19 2.14 -2.98 -12.82
C SER A 19 2.60 -2.55 -14.22
N ASN A 20 2.10 -3.20 -15.25
CA ASN A 20 2.50 -2.93 -16.64
C ASN A 20 2.13 -1.50 -17.09
N ASN A 21 1.07 -0.92 -16.53
CA ASN A 21 0.68 0.48 -16.72
C ASN A 21 1.46 1.48 -15.85
N GLY A 22 2.32 1.00 -14.94
CA GLY A 22 3.13 1.81 -14.02
C GLY A 22 2.36 2.55 -12.92
N ALA A 23 1.05 2.31 -12.78
CA ALA A 23 0.21 3.00 -11.81
C ALA A 23 0.32 2.44 -10.39
N TYR A 24 0.70 1.16 -10.27
CA TYR A 24 0.72 0.42 -9.03
C TYR A 24 2.11 -0.14 -8.75
N THR A 25 2.48 -0.16 -7.48
CA THR A 25 3.75 -0.71 -7.02
C THR A 25 3.52 -1.59 -5.80
N LEU A 26 4.10 -2.78 -5.80
CA LEU A 26 4.21 -3.65 -4.63
C LEU A 26 5.64 -3.56 -4.11
N THR A 27 5.84 -3.10 -2.89
CA THR A 27 7.19 -2.86 -2.32
C THR A 27 7.33 -3.57 -0.98
N LEU A 28 8.42 -4.32 -0.81
CA LEU A 28 8.83 -4.79 0.52
C LEU A 28 9.62 -3.67 1.19
N GLN A 29 8.98 -2.93 2.09
CA GLN A 29 9.55 -1.76 2.74
C GLN A 29 10.62 -2.15 3.78
N ASP A 30 11.47 -1.18 4.15
CA ASP A 30 12.54 -1.37 5.14
C ASP A 30 12.04 -1.74 6.54
N ASP A 31 10.80 -1.36 6.87
CA ASP A 31 10.14 -1.72 8.13
C ASP A 31 9.65 -3.19 8.14
N GLY A 32 9.80 -3.91 7.04
CA GLY A 32 9.37 -5.29 6.86
C GLY A 32 7.90 -5.43 6.43
N ASN A 33 7.21 -4.35 6.08
CA ASN A 33 5.87 -4.42 5.54
C ASN A 33 5.91 -4.61 4.01
N LEU A 34 5.10 -5.53 3.48
CA LEU A 34 4.88 -5.62 2.04
C LEU A 34 3.64 -4.80 1.71
N VAL A 35 3.82 -3.73 0.93
CA VAL A 35 2.79 -2.73 0.67
C VAL A 35 2.52 -2.63 -0.82
N LEU A 36 1.25 -2.80 -1.18
CA LEU A 36 0.71 -2.42 -2.49
C LEU A 36 0.23 -0.98 -2.41
N ALA A 37 0.70 -0.15 -3.33
CA ALA A 37 0.41 1.27 -3.35
C ALA A 37 0.11 1.80 -4.74
N ALA A 38 -0.66 2.88 -4.80
CA ALA A 38 -0.80 3.74 -5.97
C ALA A 38 -0.32 5.14 -5.59
N ARG A 39 0.60 5.73 -6.37
CA ARG A 39 1.11 7.11 -6.13
C ARG A 39 1.66 7.36 -4.72
N GLY A 40 2.20 6.33 -4.08
CA GLY A 40 2.70 6.41 -2.70
C GLY A 40 1.63 6.28 -1.62
N GLU A 41 0.35 6.16 -1.98
CA GLU A 41 -0.72 5.82 -1.04
C GLU A 41 -0.85 4.30 -0.94
N ALA A 42 -0.76 3.77 0.28
CA ALA A 42 -0.91 2.34 0.54
C ALA A 42 -2.38 1.92 0.38
N LEU A 43 -2.63 0.98 -0.53
CA LEU A 43 -3.95 0.41 -0.81
C LEU A 43 -4.16 -0.91 -0.08
N TRP A 44 -3.09 -1.69 0.07
CA TRP A 44 -3.10 -2.95 0.81
C TRP A 44 -1.73 -3.22 1.43
N ALA A 45 -1.70 -3.94 2.55
CA ALA A 45 -0.45 -4.34 3.18
C ALA A 45 -0.60 -5.66 3.94
N THR A 46 0.52 -6.36 4.13
CA THR A 46 0.59 -7.59 4.94
C THR A 46 0.52 -7.34 6.45
N ALA A 47 0.64 -6.09 6.89
CA ALA A 47 0.73 -5.69 8.30
C ALA A 47 1.88 -6.38 9.05
N THR A 48 3.01 -6.55 8.37
CA THR A 48 4.23 -7.17 8.92
C THR A 48 5.28 -6.16 9.35
N ASN A 49 4.90 -4.88 9.45
CA ASN A 49 5.74 -3.80 9.94
C ASN A 49 6.32 -4.11 11.33
N GLY A 50 7.62 -3.89 11.50
CA GLY A 50 8.36 -4.15 12.73
C GLY A 50 8.65 -5.63 13.03
N GLN A 51 8.26 -6.55 12.15
CA GLN A 51 8.52 -7.99 12.32
C GLN A 51 9.87 -8.46 11.77
N ASP A 52 10.68 -7.53 11.25
CA ASP A 52 11.95 -7.81 10.59
C ASP A 52 11.85 -8.76 9.38
N VAL A 53 10.84 -8.57 8.51
CA VAL A 53 10.73 -9.32 7.25
C VAL A 53 11.85 -8.93 6.30
N GLN A 54 12.64 -9.89 5.82
CA GLN A 54 13.80 -9.67 4.96
C GLN A 54 13.52 -9.98 3.49
N ARG A 55 12.56 -10.89 3.22
CA ARG A 55 12.18 -11.26 1.86
C ARG A 55 10.71 -11.68 1.75
N ALA A 56 10.16 -11.54 0.56
CA ALA A 56 8.89 -12.11 0.14
C ALA A 56 9.15 -13.00 -1.08
N GLU A 57 8.79 -14.28 -1.01
CA GLU A 57 9.25 -15.31 -1.95
C GLU A 57 8.07 -16.10 -2.53
N VAL A 58 8.06 -16.31 -3.84
CA VAL A 58 7.15 -17.25 -4.50
C VAL A 58 7.81 -18.62 -4.52
N GLN A 59 7.30 -19.55 -3.71
CA GLN A 59 7.94 -20.84 -3.47
C GLN A 59 7.46 -21.89 -4.48
N ARG A 60 8.34 -22.85 -4.76
CA ARG A 60 8.06 -24.00 -5.62
C ARG A 60 6.97 -24.94 -5.06
N ASP A 61 6.64 -24.81 -3.78
CA ASP A 61 5.54 -25.55 -3.18
C ASP A 61 4.16 -24.95 -3.50
N GLY A 62 4.11 -23.81 -4.19
CA GLY A 62 2.87 -23.15 -4.60
C GLY A 62 2.45 -21.99 -3.69
N ASN A 63 3.23 -21.68 -2.66
CA ASN A 63 2.91 -20.64 -1.68
C ASN A 63 3.66 -19.33 -1.96
N PHE A 64 3.06 -18.20 -1.61
CA PHE A 64 3.77 -16.93 -1.51
C PHE A 64 3.92 -16.55 -0.05
N VAL A 65 5.16 -16.32 0.40
CA VAL A 65 5.49 -16.28 1.83
C VAL A 65 6.46 -15.14 2.16
N LEU A 66 6.20 -14.43 3.24
CA LEU A 66 7.11 -13.44 3.83
C LEU A 66 7.92 -14.09 4.94
N TYR A 67 9.23 -13.86 4.92
CA TYR A 67 10.18 -14.42 5.87
C TYR A 67 10.96 -13.33 6.60
N THR A 68 11.15 -13.54 7.89
CA THR A 68 12.24 -12.90 8.63
C THR A 68 13.56 -13.62 8.34
N SER A 69 14.62 -13.33 9.10
CA SER A 69 15.86 -14.13 9.07
C SER A 69 15.64 -15.62 9.35
N ASP A 70 14.65 -15.97 10.19
CA ASP A 70 14.55 -17.32 10.78
C ASP A 70 13.23 -18.04 10.48
N LYS A 71 12.12 -17.32 10.26
CA LYS A 71 10.80 -17.94 10.17
C LYS A 71 9.84 -17.23 9.21
N PRO A 72 8.84 -17.94 8.67
CA PRO A 72 7.74 -17.31 7.95
C PRO A 72 6.85 -16.54 8.93
N VAL A 73 6.33 -15.39 8.49
CA VAL A 73 5.41 -14.55 9.29
C VAL A 73 4.08 -14.26 8.60
N TRP A 74 4.01 -14.42 7.29
CA TRP A 74 2.78 -14.27 6.52
C TRP A 74 2.83 -15.17 5.28
N HIS A 75 1.69 -15.69 4.84
CA HIS A 75 1.60 -16.51 3.63
C HIS A 75 0.21 -16.45 3.00
N THR A 76 0.11 -16.86 1.73
CA THR A 76 -1.17 -16.97 0.99
C THR A 76 -1.98 -18.21 1.31
N ASP A 77 -1.37 -19.19 2.00
CA ASP A 77 -1.99 -20.49 2.35
C ASP A 77 -2.37 -21.32 1.11
N THR A 78 -1.52 -21.27 0.08
CA THR A 78 -1.74 -21.92 -1.22
C THR A 78 -0.77 -23.09 -1.47
N GLN A 79 -0.22 -23.68 -0.41
CA GLN A 79 0.68 -24.82 -0.53
C GLN A 79 0.02 -25.98 -1.29
N GLY A 80 0.78 -26.60 -2.19
CA GLY A 80 0.34 -27.68 -3.08
C GLY A 80 0.02 -27.22 -4.50
N LYS A 81 -0.13 -25.92 -4.74
CA LYS A 81 -0.28 -25.35 -6.09
C LYS A 81 0.99 -25.53 -6.93
N LYS A 82 0.83 -25.48 -8.26
CA LYS A 82 1.90 -25.76 -9.24
C LYS A 82 1.97 -24.68 -10.29
N ASP A 83 3.16 -24.47 -10.83
CA ASP A 83 3.45 -23.47 -11.87
C ASP A 83 2.98 -22.08 -11.43
N VAL A 84 3.34 -21.72 -10.19
CA VAL A 84 2.83 -20.51 -9.57
C VAL A 84 3.59 -19.25 -10.00
N ARG A 85 2.86 -18.16 -10.13
CA ARG A 85 3.42 -16.82 -10.34
C ARG A 85 2.56 -15.77 -9.68
N LEU A 86 3.21 -14.83 -9.01
CA LEU A 86 2.57 -13.66 -8.43
C LEU A 86 2.60 -12.53 -9.46
N VAL A 87 1.44 -11.94 -9.76
CA VAL A 87 1.30 -10.90 -10.79
C VAL A 87 0.60 -9.69 -10.18
N LEU A 88 1.23 -8.52 -10.32
CA LEU A 88 0.61 -7.23 -10.03
C LEU A 88 -0.07 -6.70 -11.30
N GLN A 89 -1.39 -6.71 -11.30
CA GLN A 89 -2.22 -6.40 -12.45
C GLN A 89 -2.48 -4.89 -12.60
N ASP A 90 -2.87 -4.49 -13.80
CA ASP A 90 -3.18 -3.10 -14.17
C ASP A 90 -4.50 -2.58 -13.58
N ASP A 91 -5.27 -3.44 -12.92
CA ASP A 91 -6.49 -3.12 -12.17
C ASP A 91 -6.23 -2.99 -10.66
N CYS A 92 -4.96 -2.95 -10.22
CA CYS A 92 -4.53 -2.95 -8.82
C CYS A 92 -4.64 -4.30 -8.12
N ASN A 93 -5.06 -5.37 -8.78
CA ASN A 93 -5.12 -6.67 -8.13
C ASN A 93 -3.73 -7.31 -8.03
N LEU A 94 -3.40 -7.86 -6.87
CA LEU A 94 -2.22 -8.72 -6.71
C LEU A 94 -2.72 -10.17 -6.64
N VAL A 95 -2.38 -10.95 -7.66
CA VAL A 95 -2.93 -12.30 -7.81
C VAL A 95 -1.82 -13.33 -7.89
N LEU A 96 -1.95 -14.39 -7.10
CA LEU A 96 -1.14 -15.59 -7.23
C LEU A 96 -1.86 -16.56 -8.18
N TYR A 97 -1.35 -16.68 -9.40
CA TYR A 97 -1.83 -17.65 -10.37
C TYR A 97 -1.10 -18.98 -10.21
N ALA A 98 -1.82 -20.07 -10.42
CA ALA A 98 -1.30 -21.43 -10.57
C ALA A 98 -1.72 -22.00 -11.94
N ALA A 99 -1.25 -23.22 -12.26
CA ALA A 99 -1.65 -23.92 -13.49
C ALA A 99 -3.17 -24.10 -13.64
N ASP A 100 -3.89 -24.29 -12.52
CA ASP A 100 -5.34 -24.51 -12.48
C ASP A 100 -6.17 -23.22 -12.36
N GLY A 101 -5.53 -22.04 -12.36
CA GLY A 101 -6.20 -20.74 -12.27
C GLY A 101 -5.71 -19.88 -11.10
N PRO A 102 -6.44 -18.81 -10.72
CA PRO A 102 -6.08 -17.97 -9.58
C PRO A 102 -6.21 -18.76 -8.28
N ALA A 103 -5.14 -18.80 -7.49
CA ALA A 103 -5.08 -19.49 -6.20
C ALA A 103 -5.34 -18.54 -5.01
N TRP A 104 -4.94 -17.28 -5.14
CA TRP A 104 -5.14 -16.24 -4.13
C TRP A 104 -5.19 -14.85 -4.79
N SER A 105 -5.88 -13.90 -4.16
CA SER A 105 -5.95 -12.51 -4.58
C SER A 105 -5.97 -11.57 -3.36
N SER A 106 -5.38 -10.39 -3.48
CA SER A 106 -5.51 -9.29 -2.51
C SER A 106 -6.92 -8.68 -2.48
N HIS A 107 -7.75 -8.97 -3.48
CA HIS A 107 -9.08 -8.40 -3.69
C HIS A 107 -9.07 -6.88 -3.76
N THR A 108 -8.05 -6.34 -4.43
CA THR A 108 -7.82 -4.90 -4.59
C THR A 108 -8.17 -4.45 -6.01
N GLU A 109 -8.86 -5.28 -6.80
CA GLU A 109 -9.24 -4.90 -8.15
C GLU A 109 -10.12 -3.65 -8.15
N THR A 110 -9.85 -2.77 -9.11
CA THR A 110 -10.57 -1.52 -9.34
C THR A 110 -11.32 -1.62 -10.66
N GLU A 111 -12.50 -0.98 -10.75
CA GLU A 111 -13.33 -0.99 -11.98
C GLU A 111 -12.67 -0.30 -13.18
N GLY A 112 -11.52 0.36 -12.98
CA GLY A 112 -10.71 0.93 -14.04
C GLY A 112 -9.36 1.43 -13.50
N PRO A 113 -8.37 1.65 -14.40
CA PRO A 113 -7.09 2.20 -13.99
C PRO A 113 -7.31 3.54 -13.26
N PRO A 114 -6.44 3.90 -12.31
CA PRO A 114 -6.64 5.12 -11.55
C PRO A 114 -6.59 6.28 -12.56
N PRO A 115 -7.50 7.27 -12.46
CA PRO A 115 -7.58 8.36 -13.42
C PRO A 115 -6.18 8.93 -13.59
N PRO A 116 -5.65 9.12 -14.81
CA PRO A 116 -4.26 9.49 -15.04
C PRO A 116 -3.87 10.62 -14.08
N ALA A 117 -2.67 10.54 -13.50
CA ALA A 117 -2.20 11.63 -12.66
C ALA A 117 -2.39 12.91 -13.48
N PRO A 118 -2.87 14.03 -12.89
CA PRO A 118 -2.96 15.28 -13.64
C PRO A 118 -1.65 15.41 -14.38
N ALA A 119 -1.73 15.40 -15.72
CA ALA A 119 -0.57 15.19 -16.56
C ALA A 119 0.50 16.15 -16.06
N ALA A 120 1.69 15.63 -15.73
CA ALA A 120 2.83 16.50 -15.60
C ALA A 120 2.92 17.22 -16.96
N GLU A 121 2.42 18.46 -17.00
CA GLU A 121 2.77 19.40 -18.05
C GLU A 121 4.28 19.29 -18.23
N PRO A 122 4.79 19.32 -19.47
CA PRO A 122 6.22 19.25 -19.68
C PRO A 122 6.84 20.45 -18.93
N ALA A 123 7.54 20.18 -17.84
CA ALA A 123 8.46 21.13 -17.24
C ALA A 123 9.65 21.29 -18.21
N GLY A 124 9.41 21.99 -19.32
CA GLY A 124 10.43 22.47 -20.23
C GLY A 124 10.74 23.92 -19.90
N ALA A 125 11.97 24.16 -19.42
CA ALA A 125 12.77 25.40 -19.48
C ALA A 125 12.09 26.72 -19.03
N ASP A 126 12.63 27.54 -18.13
CA ASP A 126 14.01 27.96 -17.97
C ASP A 126 14.07 28.75 -16.63
N VAL A 127 14.89 28.34 -15.67
CA VAL A 127 15.49 29.28 -14.71
C VAL A 127 16.93 28.84 -14.51
N THR A 128 17.80 29.50 -15.25
CA THR A 128 19.24 29.56 -15.05
C THR A 128 19.53 29.98 -13.60
N ILE A 129 20.22 29.15 -12.82
CA ILE A 129 21.07 29.67 -11.74
C ILE A 129 22.39 28.91 -11.72
N ASP A 130 23.38 29.59 -12.28
CA ASP A 130 24.80 29.34 -12.16
C ASP A 130 25.23 29.43 -10.68
N THR A 131 26.04 28.47 -10.24
CA THR A 131 27.02 28.52 -9.13
C THR A 131 26.69 29.35 -7.87
N ALA A 132 26.42 28.68 -6.74
CA ALA A 132 27.00 29.04 -5.43
C ALA A 132 26.81 27.92 -4.37
N GLU A 133 27.89 27.69 -3.63
CA GLU A 133 28.07 26.84 -2.45
C GLU A 133 27.39 27.44 -1.17
N PRO A 134 27.56 26.89 0.05
CA PRO A 134 26.53 26.27 0.91
C PRO A 134 25.93 27.13 2.06
N SER A 135 24.75 26.71 2.56
CA SER A 135 24.12 26.86 3.92
C SER A 135 23.93 28.28 4.53
N PRO A 136 22.82 28.53 5.27
CA PRO A 136 22.78 28.12 6.69
C PRO A 136 21.43 27.51 7.14
N ALA A 137 21.49 26.58 8.10
CA ALA A 137 20.36 26.20 8.93
C ALA A 137 20.01 27.32 9.94
N PRO A 138 18.73 27.56 10.22
CA PRO A 138 18.31 27.91 11.59
C PRO A 138 16.95 27.28 11.97
N PRO A 139 16.48 27.40 13.22
CA PRO A 139 16.81 26.58 14.39
C PRO A 139 15.66 25.61 14.77
N ALA A 140 15.99 24.61 15.58
CA ALA A 140 15.00 23.74 16.22
C ALA A 140 14.24 24.47 17.34
N GLU A 141 12.90 24.52 17.28
CA GLU A 141 11.97 24.23 18.41
C GLU A 141 10.48 24.39 18.00
N ALA A 142 9.77 23.27 17.87
CA ALA A 142 8.41 23.01 18.37
C ALA A 142 8.06 21.55 18.01
N ALA A 143 7.52 20.80 18.97
CA ALA A 143 7.14 19.39 18.80
C ALA A 143 6.23 19.19 17.57
N PRO A 144 6.34 18.07 16.83
CA PRO A 144 5.43 17.81 15.73
C PRO A 144 4.03 17.59 16.31
N GLU A 145 3.13 18.54 16.07
CA GLU A 145 1.69 18.28 16.14
C GLU A 145 1.40 17.05 15.25
N PRO A 146 0.56 16.09 15.69
CA PRO A 146 0.26 14.93 14.87
C PRO A 146 -0.34 15.41 13.56
N ALA A 147 0.34 15.14 12.45
CA ALA A 147 -0.16 15.45 11.13
C ALA A 147 -1.57 14.85 10.97
N PRO A 148 -2.54 15.61 10.42
CA PRO A 148 -3.91 15.12 10.25
C PRO A 148 -3.87 13.82 9.46
N ARG A 149 -4.41 12.74 10.04
CA ARG A 149 -4.44 11.43 9.40
C ARG A 149 -5.71 11.36 8.57
N THR A 150 -5.61 11.08 7.29
CA THR A 150 -6.79 10.83 6.43
C THR A 150 -6.94 9.34 6.19
N TYR A 151 -8.17 8.84 6.18
CA TYR A 151 -8.51 7.45 5.92
C TYR A 151 -9.57 7.35 4.83
N THR A 152 -9.29 6.60 3.78
CA THR A 152 -10.26 6.30 2.72
C THR A 152 -11.10 5.11 3.14
N VAL A 153 -12.42 5.30 3.24
CA VAL A 153 -13.39 4.26 3.60
C VAL A 153 -13.32 3.13 2.58
N VAL A 154 -13.22 1.88 3.04
CA VAL A 154 -13.23 0.69 2.18
C VAL A 154 -14.61 0.02 2.24
N SER A 155 -14.99 -0.73 1.22
CA SER A 155 -16.22 -1.52 1.21
C SER A 155 -16.31 -2.44 2.44
N GLY A 156 -17.36 -2.24 3.25
CA GLY A 156 -17.58 -2.98 4.48
C GLY A 156 -17.07 -2.28 5.74
N ASP A 157 -16.36 -1.16 5.62
CA ASP A 157 -16.07 -0.31 6.78
C ASP A 157 -17.35 0.36 7.29
N THR A 158 -17.41 0.50 8.61
CA THR A 158 -18.37 1.36 9.28
C THR A 158 -17.61 2.45 10.01
N MET A 159 -18.22 3.62 10.18
CA MET A 159 -17.53 4.73 10.84
C MET A 159 -17.13 4.38 12.28
N TRP A 160 -17.87 3.46 12.91
CA TRP A 160 -17.51 2.82 14.19
C TRP A 160 -16.22 2.01 14.09
N ALA A 161 -16.11 1.09 13.11
CA ALA A 161 -14.92 0.25 12.94
C ALA A 161 -13.68 1.09 12.64
N ILE A 162 -13.84 2.17 11.87
CA ILE A 162 -12.77 3.14 11.60
C ILE A 162 -12.38 3.85 12.90
N ALA A 163 -13.34 4.39 13.65
CA ALA A 163 -13.05 5.04 14.92
C ALA A 163 -12.38 4.12 15.94
N GLU A 164 -12.81 2.86 16.03
CA GLU A 164 -12.19 1.86 16.88
C GLU A 164 -10.75 1.56 16.44
N ARG A 165 -10.51 1.47 15.13
CA ARG A 165 -9.17 1.24 14.57
C ARG A 165 -8.19 2.37 14.87
N PHE A 166 -8.64 3.62 14.81
CA PHE A 166 -7.75 4.78 14.95
C PHE A 166 -7.69 5.35 16.37
N TYR A 167 -8.78 5.26 17.13
CA TYR A 167 -8.87 5.79 18.50
C TYR A 167 -8.96 4.73 19.58
N GLY A 168 -9.05 3.45 19.22
CA GLY A 168 -9.33 2.35 20.15
C GLY A 168 -10.74 2.40 20.75
N ASP A 169 -11.59 3.32 20.29
CA ASP A 169 -12.92 3.56 20.82
C ASP A 169 -13.85 3.93 19.66
N GLY A 170 -14.74 3.00 19.31
CA GLY A 170 -15.68 3.17 18.21
C GLY A 170 -16.63 4.36 18.41
N SER A 171 -16.88 4.80 19.64
CA SER A 171 -17.72 5.96 19.95
C SER A 171 -17.15 7.29 19.42
N LYS A 172 -15.85 7.32 19.07
CA LYS A 172 -15.21 8.50 18.47
C LYS A 172 -15.54 8.69 16.98
N TYR A 173 -16.41 7.87 16.40
CA TYR A 173 -16.87 8.06 15.02
C TYR A 173 -17.45 9.46 14.78
N ARG A 174 -18.10 10.07 15.77
CA ARG A 174 -18.63 11.46 15.66
C ARG A 174 -17.55 12.51 15.45
N VAL A 175 -16.36 12.31 16.04
CA VAL A 175 -15.22 13.23 15.87
C VAL A 175 -14.71 13.16 14.43
N ILE A 176 -14.66 11.95 13.88
CA ILE A 176 -14.32 11.72 12.47
C ILE A 176 -15.39 12.33 11.55
N ALA A 177 -16.67 12.13 11.87
CA ALA A 177 -17.77 12.70 11.09
C ALA A 177 -17.71 14.24 11.03
N ASP A 178 -17.51 14.88 12.19
CA ASP A 178 -17.43 16.34 12.32
C ASP A 178 -16.21 16.89 11.57
N ALA A 179 -15.04 16.29 11.77
CA ALA A 179 -13.81 16.69 11.08
C ALA A 179 -13.86 16.47 9.56
N SER A 180 -14.62 15.47 9.11
CA SER A 180 -14.78 15.13 7.69
C SER A 180 -15.98 15.81 7.03
N GLY A 181 -16.82 16.53 7.80
CA GLY A 181 -18.05 17.14 7.30
C GLY A 181 -19.11 16.14 6.85
N VAL A 182 -19.15 14.95 7.43
CA VAL A 182 -20.11 13.88 7.06
C VAL A 182 -21.41 14.09 7.83
N ALA A 183 -22.48 14.41 7.09
CA ALA A 183 -23.80 14.68 7.67
C ALA A 183 -24.44 13.43 8.30
N ASP A 184 -24.29 12.27 7.67
CA ASP A 184 -24.83 10.99 8.15
C ASP A 184 -23.68 9.98 8.38
N PRO A 185 -23.27 9.77 9.65
CA PRO A 185 -22.16 8.89 10.01
C PRO A 185 -22.36 7.41 9.64
N ASP A 186 -23.61 6.96 9.59
CA ASP A 186 -23.98 5.59 9.20
C ASP A 186 -23.95 5.40 7.68
N LEU A 187 -23.84 6.47 6.91
CA LEU A 187 -23.94 6.48 5.46
C LEU A 187 -22.62 6.96 4.85
N ILE A 188 -21.54 6.24 5.21
CA ILE A 188 -20.24 6.41 4.57
C ILE A 188 -20.14 5.50 3.34
N HIS A 189 -19.54 6.01 2.28
CA HIS A 189 -19.35 5.26 1.05
C HIS A 189 -17.90 4.84 0.87
N PRO A 190 -17.65 3.66 0.28
CA PRO A 190 -16.31 3.26 -0.13
C PRO A 190 -15.68 4.31 -1.06
N GLY A 191 -14.41 4.65 -0.83
CA GLY A 191 -13.71 5.73 -1.53
C GLY A 191 -13.87 7.12 -0.89
N GLN A 192 -14.69 7.25 0.16
CA GLN A 192 -14.84 8.50 0.89
C GLN A 192 -13.63 8.75 1.81
N VAL A 193 -12.99 9.91 1.65
CA VAL A 193 -11.86 10.29 2.52
C VAL A 193 -12.39 10.91 3.80
N LEU A 194 -12.04 10.32 4.93
CA LEU A 194 -12.34 10.82 6.27
C LEU A 194 -11.08 11.43 6.88
N THR A 195 -11.23 12.59 7.49
CA THR A 195 -10.23 13.23 8.32
C THR A 195 -10.32 12.68 9.73
N ILE A 196 -9.19 12.22 10.28
CA ILE A 196 -9.02 11.69 11.62
C ILE A 196 -8.14 12.66 12.41
N PRO A 197 -8.75 13.48 13.28
CA PRO A 197 -8.06 14.41 14.17
C PRO A 197 -7.09 13.78 15.17
#